data_AF-A0A6V8Q7N7-F1
#
_entry.id   AF-A0A6V8Q7N7-F1
#
_cell.length_a   1.000
_cell.length_b   1.000
_cell.length_c   1.000
_cell.angle_alpha   90.00
_cell.angle_beta   90.00
_cell.angle_gamma   90.00
#
_symmetry.space_group_name_H-M   'P 1'
#
loop_
_entity.id
_entity.type
_entity.pdbx_description
1 polymer ?
#
loop_
_entity_poly.entity_id
_entity_poly.type
_entity_poly.pdbx_seq_one_letter_code
_entity_poly.pdbx_strand_id
1 'polypeptide(L)' 'MSIKLLTIDALHIAMAEQSDVDYFVTCDDAIIKKGKSLHDSLKVKVLGILDFLTEVLHVKDIEGN' A
#
# COMPACT_ATOMS: atom_id res chain seq x y z
N MET A 1 -21.44 0.33 -11.04
CA MET A 1 -20.27 -0.01 -11.88
C MET A 1 -19.74 -1.34 -11.36
N SER A 2 -19.96 -2.43 -12.13
CA SER A 2 -19.57 -3.79 -11.75
C SER A 2 -18.41 -4.26 -12.63
N ILE A 3 -17.21 -4.34 -12.06
CA ILE A 3 -16.25 -5.41 -12.35
C ILE A 3 -15.51 -5.70 -11.03
N LYS A 4 -15.94 -6.77 -10.34
CA LYS A 4 -15.20 -7.34 -9.20
C LYS A 4 -14.05 -8.17 -9.76
N LEU A 5 -12.87 -7.59 -9.90
CA LEU A 5 -11.64 -8.35 -10.12
C LEU A 5 -10.89 -8.55 -8.79
N LEU A 6 -11.56 -9.19 -7.83
CA LEU A 6 -10.96 -9.53 -6.52
C LEU A 6 -9.60 -10.26 -6.65
N THR A 7 -9.42 -11.03 -7.72
CA THR A 7 -8.18 -11.73 -8.05
C THR A 7 -7.05 -10.80 -8.46
N ILE A 8 -7.34 -9.67 -9.12
CA ILE A 8 -6.30 -8.73 -9.55
C ILE A 8 -5.76 -7.95 -8.35
N ASP A 9 -6.61 -7.60 -7.38
CA ASP A 9 -6.20 -6.96 -6.12
C ASP A 9 -5.18 -7.85 -5.39
N ALA A 10 -5.49 -9.14 -5.27
CA ALA A 10 -4.61 -10.12 -4.63
C ALA A 10 -3.31 -10.31 -5.41
N LEU A 11 -3.37 -10.30 -6.75
CA LEU A 11 -2.18 -10.39 -7.59
C LEU A 11 -1.24 -9.20 -7.40
N HIS A 12 -1.76 -7.97 -7.37
CA HIS A 12 -0.93 -6.78 -7.13
C HIS A 12 -0.17 -6.85 -5.80
N ILE A 13 -0.85 -7.26 -4.73
CA ILE A 13 -0.24 -7.41 -3.41
C ILE A 13 0.80 -8.54 -3.43
N ALA A 14 0.48 -9.69 -4.05
CA ALA A 14 1.42 -10.80 -4.16
C ALA A 14 2.68 -10.43 -4.97
N MET A 15 2.54 -9.63 -6.02
CA MET A 15 3.69 -9.12 -6.78
C MET A 15 4.53 -8.15 -5.97
N ALA A 16 3.92 -7.30 -5.15
CA ALA A 16 4.64 -6.42 -4.24
C ALA A 16 5.41 -7.23 -3.19
N GLU A 17 4.80 -8.24 -2.57
CA GLU A 17 5.46 -9.18 -1.64
C GLU A 17 6.65 -9.89 -2.30
N GLN A 18 6.47 -10.35 -3.54
CA GLN A 18 7.52 -11.05 -4.27
C GLN A 18 8.69 -10.13 -4.67
N SER A 19 8.41 -8.83 -4.81
CA SER A 19 9.41 -7.82 -5.19
C SER A 19 10.19 -7.26 -4.00
N ASP A 20 9.90 -7.72 -2.77
CA ASP A 20 10.56 -7.31 -1.52
C ASP A 20 10.56 -5.78 -1.32
N VAL A 21 9.42 -5.14 -1.63
CA VAL A 21 9.22 -3.69 -1.45
C VAL A 21 8.54 -3.38 -0.12
N ASP A 22 8.92 -2.27 0.50
CA ASP A 22 8.31 -1.82 1.76
C ASP A 22 6.88 -1.31 1.57
N TYR A 23 6.59 -0.71 0.42
CA TYR A 23 5.34 0.01 0.16
C TYR A 23 4.70 -0.41 -1.16
N PHE A 24 3.40 -0.70 -1.10
CA PHE A 24 2.53 -0.78 -2.27
C PHE A 24 1.57 0.42 -2.26
N VAL A 25 1.80 1.35 -3.18
CA VAL A 25 1.05 2.60 -3.26
C VAL A 25 0.01 2.50 -4.37
N THR A 26 -1.24 2.77 -4.03
CA THR A 26 -2.35 2.79 -5.00
C THR A 26 -3.30 3.95 -4.73
N CYS A 27 -4.12 4.29 -5.72
CA CYS A 27 -5.23 5.25 -5.56
C CYS A 27 -6.59 4.54 -5.44
N ASP A 28 -6.61 3.21 -5.42
CA ASP A 28 -7.84 2.43 -5.28
C ASP A 28 -8.21 2.24 -3.80
N ASP A 29 -9.23 2.96 -3.36
CA ASP A 29 -9.73 2.93 -1.99
C ASP A 29 -10.15 1.53 -1.51
N ALA A 30 -10.64 0.67 -2.42
CA ALA A 30 -11.04 -0.69 -2.07
C ALA A 30 -9.82 -1.56 -1.74
N ILE A 31 -8.71 -1.39 -2.48
CA ILE A 31 -7.44 -2.06 -2.22
C ILE A 31 -6.81 -1.51 -0.94
N ILE A 32 -6.79 -0.18 -0.76
CA ILE A 32 -6.25 0.47 0.45
C ILE A 32 -6.97 -0.04 1.69
N LYS A 33 -8.31 -0.08 1.67
CA LYS A 33 -9.10 -0.53 2.82
C LYS A 33 -8.84 -1.99 3.17
N LYS A 34 -8.75 -2.87 2.16
CA LYS A 34 -8.42 -4.29 2.36
C LYS A 34 -6.98 -4.47 2.85
N GLY A 35 -6.02 -3.78 2.25
CA GLY A 35 -4.61 -3.81 2.64
C GLY A 35 -4.42 -3.36 4.09
N LYS A 36 -5.07 -2.26 4.49
CA LYS A 36 -5.10 -1.80 5.89
C LYS A 36 -5.74 -2.85 6.83
N SER A 37 -6.80 -3.55 6.41
CA SER A 37 -7.40 -4.60 7.23
C SER A 37 -6.53 -5.86 7.39
N LEU A 38 -5.61 -6.09 6.45
CA LEU A 38 -4.72 -7.26 6.40
C LEU A 38 -3.28 -6.92 6.76
N HIS A 39 -3.01 -5.72 7.28
CA HIS A 39 -1.65 -5.23 7.54
C HIS A 39 -0.83 -6.14 8.46
N ASP A 40 -1.48 -6.85 9.40
CA ASP A 40 -0.80 -7.82 10.28
C ASP A 40 -0.34 -9.09 9.54
N SER A 41 -0.93 -9.38 8.38
CA SER A 41 -0.67 -10.59 7.57
C SER A 41 0.14 -10.31 6.31
N LEU A 42 0.38 -9.04 5.97
CA LEU A 42 1.14 -8.61 4.80
C LEU A 42 2.49 -8.05 5.26
N LYS A 43 3.56 -8.38 4.55
CA LYS A 43 4.89 -7.80 4.74
C LYS A 43 4.99 -6.42 4.08
N VAL A 44 4.29 -6.20 2.97
CA VAL A 44 4.22 -4.90 2.28
C VAL A 44 3.16 -4.01 2.92
N LYS A 45 3.50 -2.73 3.11
CA LYS A 45 2.56 -1.71 3.58
C LYS A 45 1.74 -1.15 2.43
N VAL A 46 0.42 -1.35 2.47
CA VAL A 46 -0.50 -0.83 1.45
C VAL A 46 -0.97 0.58 1.82
N LEU A 47 -0.67 1.56 0.97
CA LEU A 47 -0.93 2.98 1.23
C LEU A 47 -1.63 3.68 0.07
N GLY A 48 -2.34 4.76 0.38
CA GLY A 48 -2.71 5.78 -0.59
C GLY A 48 -1.51 6.63 -1.00
N ILE A 49 -1.56 7.26 -2.18
CA ILE A 49 -0.48 8.17 -2.64
C ILE A 49 -0.24 9.33 -1.65
N LEU A 50 -1.30 9.89 -1.07
CA LEU A 50 -1.21 10.98 -0.10
C LEU A 50 -0.68 10.50 1.26
N ASP A 51 -1.12 9.31 1.70
CA ASP A 51 -0.61 8.66 2.92
C ASP A 51 0.90 8.40 2.79
N PHE A 52 1.33 7.88 1.64
CA PHE A 52 2.73 7.63 1.33
C PHE A 52 3.57 8.91 1.31
N LEU A 53 3.09 9.97 0.65
CA LEU A 53 3.77 11.27 0.66
C LEU A 53 3.90 11.81 2.08
N THR A 54 2.85 11.69 2.89
CA THR A 54 2.87 12.13 4.29
C THR A 54 3.92 11.37 5.09
N GLU A 55 4.02 10.06 4.90
CA GLU A 55 4.98 9.20 5.61
C GLU A 55 6.43 9.50 5.19
N VAL A 56 6.70 9.60 3.89
CA VAL A 56 8.06 9.84 3.38
C VAL A 56 8.53 11.28 3.62
N LEU A 57 7.62 12.27 3.55
CA LEU A 57 7.98 13.67 3.75
C LEU A 57 8.14 14.02 5.24
N HIS A 58 7.27 13.52 6.13
CA HIS A 58 7.45 13.77 7.56
C HIS A 58 8.71 13.10 8.14
N VAL A 59 9.19 11.98 7.56
CA VAL A 59 10.47 11.39 7.97
C VAL A 59 11.64 12.32 7.64
N LYS A 60 11.58 13.07 6.53
CA LYS A 60 12.65 14.00 6.15
C LYS A 60 12.81 15.20 7.07
N ASP A 61 11.75 15.64 7.75
CA ASP A 61 11.83 16.75 8.70
C ASP A 61 12.58 16.37 10.00
N ILE A 62 12.76 15.08 10.29
CA ILE A 62 13.39 14.61 11.54
C ILE A 62 14.90 14.33 11.34
N GLU A 63 15.34 13.97 10.13
CA GLU A 63 16.76 13.72 9.82
C GLU A 63 17.56 14.99 9.48
N GLY A 64 16.91 16.16 9.52
CA GLY A 64 17.47 17.46 9.13
C GLY A 64 17.98 18.36 10.26
N ASN A 65 18.33 17.83 11.45
CA ASN A 65 18.95 18.61 12.53
C ASN A 65 20.17 17.93 13.16
#